data_AF-A0A3A9JRK1-F1
#
_entry.id   AF-A0A3A9JRK1-F1
#
_cell.length_a   1.000
_cell.length_b   1.000
_cell.length_c   1.000
_cell.angle_alpha   90.00
_cell.angle_beta   90.00
_cell.angle_gamma   90.00
#
_symmetry.space_group_name_H-M   'P 1'
#
loop_
_entity.id
_entity.type
_entity.pdbx_description
1 polymer ?
#
loop_
_entity_poly.entity_id
_entity_poly.type
_entity_poly.pdbx_seq_one_letter_code
_entity_poly.pdbx_strand_id
1 'polypeptide(L)' 'MCKPVIKITLTGEHQYLDIFESEPGKLVFDMYSKDPEDPYGGGTITTESDSFFEAIKKLLNK' A
#
# COMPACT_ATOMS: atom_id res chain seq x y z
N MET A 1 0.45 18.14 7.45
CA MET A 1 0.10 17.28 8.60
C MET A 1 0.86 15.97 8.43
N CYS A 2 1.62 15.52 9.43
CA CYS A 2 2.26 14.20 9.41
C CYS A 2 1.19 13.14 9.65
N LYS A 3 0.84 12.37 8.61
CA LYS A 3 -0.03 11.20 8.75
C LYS A 3 0.83 9.96 9.03
N PRO A 4 0.36 9.01 9.84
CA PRO A 4 1.05 7.75 10.02
C PRO A 4 1.09 6.99 8.68
N VAL A 5 2.26 6.48 8.31
CA VAL A 5 2.49 5.68 7.10
C VAL A 5 3.17 4.38 7.51
N ILE A 6 2.62 3.25 7.06
CA ILE A 6 3.30 1.96 7.16
C ILE A 6 4.09 1.77 5.86
N LYS A 7 5.42 1.71 5.98
CA LYS A 7 6.31 1.45 4.86
C LYS A 7 6.78 0.01 4.88
N ILE A 8 6.53 -0.73 3.81
CA ILE A 8 7.01 -2.10 3.60
C ILE A 8 8.10 -2.04 2.52
N THR A 9 9.28 -2.59 2.82
CA THR A 9 10.38 -2.72 1.85
C THR A 9 10.40 -4.15 1.32
N LEU A 10 10.31 -4.32 0.01
CA LEU A 10 10.41 -5.62 -0.64
C LEU A 10 11.88 -5.88 -0.96
N THR A 11 12.51 -6.79 -0.21
CA THR A 11 13.92 -7.12 -0.39
C THR A 11 14.14 -7.81 -1.73
N GLY A 12 14.95 -7.21 -2.61
CA GLY A 12 15.36 -7.81 -3.88
C GLY A 12 15.27 -6.86 -5.08
N GLU A 13 14.34 -5.89 -5.06
CA GLU A 13 13.99 -5.11 -6.27
C GLU A 13 13.95 -3.58 -6.07
N HIS A 14 14.49 -3.05 -4.97
CA HIS A 14 14.39 -1.61 -4.65
C HIS A 14 12.96 -1.06 -4.61
N GLN A 15 11.96 -1.93 -4.43
CA GLN A 15 10.55 -1.58 -4.38
C GLN A 15 10.07 -1.33 -2.95
N TYR A 16 9.19 -0.33 -2.84
CA TYR A 16 8.53 0.08 -1.62
C TYR A 16 7.02 0.03 -1.80
N LEU A 17 6.32 -0.30 -0.72
CA LEU A 17 4.89 -0.15 -0.60
C LEU A 17 4.61 0.74 0.61
N ASP A 18 4.04 1.91 0.37
CA ASP A 18 3.54 2.79 1.40
C ASP A 18 2.03 2.60 1.57
N ILE A 19 1.60 2.38 2.80
CA ILE A 19 0.19 2.22 3.17
C ILE A 19 -0.17 3.35 4.12
N PHE A 20 -1.16 4.16 3.73
CA PHE A 20 -1.58 5.31 4.52
C PHE A 20 -3.03 5.69 4.26
N GLU A 21 -3.58 6.51 5.16
CA GLU A 21 -4.94 7.02 5.05
C GLU A 21 -4.96 8.40 4.36
N SER A 22 -5.61 8.48 3.20
CA SER A 22 -5.73 9.74 2.44
C SER A 22 -6.81 10.66 3.01
N GLU A 23 -7.93 10.07 3.41
CA GLU A 23 -9.10 10.70 4.04
C GLU A 23 -9.67 9.70 5.06
N PRO A 24 -10.44 10.15 6.07
CA PRO A 24 -11.04 9.23 7.04
C PRO A 24 -11.78 8.07 6.35
N GLY A 25 -11.35 6.84 6.61
CA GLY A 25 -11.88 5.60 6.03
C GLY A 25 -11.24 5.18 4.70
N LYS A 26 -10.34 5.96 4.11
CA LYS A 26 -9.81 5.73 2.75
C LYS A 26 -8.32 5.40 2.75
N LEU A 27 -8.02 4.12 2.53
CA LEU A 27 -6.65 3.60 2.46
C LEU A 27 -6.07 3.74 1.05
N VAL A 28 -4.80 4.14 1.01
CA VAL A 28 -3.97 4.17 -0.19
C VAL A 28 -2.82 3.20 -0.02
N PHE A 29 -2.56 2.43 -1.06
CA PHE A 29 -1.45 1.52 -1.23
C PHE A 29 -0.63 2.05 -2.41
N ASP A 30 0.51 2.65 -2.12
CA ASP A 30 1.36 3.28 -3.12
C ASP A 30 2.65 2.48 -3.27
N MET A 31 2.78 1.82 -4.42
CA MET A 31 3.94 1.01 -4.76
C MET A 31 4.85 1.81 -5.68
N TYR A 32 6.14 1.89 -5.36
CA TYR A 32 7.11 2.61 -6.16
C TYR A 32 8.50 2.01 -6.03
N SER A 33 9.32 2.20 -7.06
CA SER A 33 10.72 1.83 -7.04
C SER A 33 11.60 3.01 -6.62
N LYS A 34 12.74 2.73 -5.97
CA LYS A 34 13.79 3.73 -5.80
C LYS A 34 14.55 3.99 -7.10
N ASP A 35 14.53 3.01 -8.01
CA ASP A 35 15.24 3.08 -9.28
C ASP A 35 14.37 3.88 -10.28
N PRO A 36 14.81 5.06 -10.73
CA PRO A 36 14.06 5.87 -11.69
C PRO A 36 13.97 5.21 -13.07
N GLU A 37 14.77 4.19 -13.37
CA GLU A 37 14.76 3.46 -14.64
C GLU A 37 13.94 2.17 -14.58
N ASP A 38 13.30 1.87 -13.45
CA ASP A 38 12.51 0.64 -13.26
C ASP A 38 11.34 0.58 -14.27
N PRO A 39 11.35 -0.38 -15.22
CA PRO A 39 10.33 -0.49 -16.25
C PRO A 39 9.00 -1.02 -15.73
N TYR A 40 8.97 -1.63 -14.53
CA TYR A 40 7.76 -2.22 -13.98
C TYR A 40 6.79 -1.21 -13.41
N GLY A 41 7.20 0.05 -13.25
CA GLY A 41 6.33 1.17 -12.92
C GLY A 41 5.68 1.07 -11.54
N GLY A 42 5.62 2.19 -10.82
CA GLY A 42 4.83 2.25 -9.60
C GLY A 42 3.34 2.09 -9.86
N GLY A 43 2.57 1.87 -8.81
CA GLY A 43 1.12 1.76 -8.88
C GLY A 43 0.45 2.21 -7.58
N THR A 44 -0.62 2.98 -7.72
CA THR A 44 -1.42 3.43 -6.58
C THR A 44 -2.78 2.72 -6.61
N ILE A 45 -3.10 2.01 -5.53
CA ILE A 45 -4.43 1.44 -5.30
C ILE A 45 -5.08 2.23 -4.17
N THR A 46 -6.36 2.55 -4.32
CA THR A 46 -7.15 3.22 -3.29
C THR A 46 -8.38 2.39 -2.98
N THR A 47 -8.71 2.24 -1.70
CA THR A 47 -9.83 1.44 -1.24
C THR A 47 -10.40 1.97 0.07
N GLU A 48 -11.60 1.52 0.41
CA GLU A 48 -12.23 1.80 1.71
C GLU A 48 -11.68 0.83 2.76
N SER A 49 -11.31 1.35 3.93
CA SER A 49 -10.69 0.59 5.03
C SER A 49 -11.54 -0.60 5.44
N ASP A 50 -12.85 -0.39 5.59
CA ASP A 50 -13.78 -1.42 6.05
C ASP A 50 -13.86 -2.59 5.07
N SER A 51 -13.92 -2.28 3.77
CA SER A 51 -13.92 -3.29 2.71
C SER A 51 -12.62 -4.09 2.69
N PHE A 52 -11.48 -3.41 2.88
CA PHE A 52 -10.18 -4.06 2.95
C PHE A 52 -10.08 -4.99 4.17
N PHE A 53 -10.46 -4.54 5.36
CA PHE A 53 -10.41 -5.37 6.57
C PHE A 53 -11.35 -6.58 6.48
N GLU A 54 -12.54 -6.42 5.91
CA GLU A 54 -13.44 -7.55 5.68
C GLU A 54 -12.85 -8.57 4.69
N ALA A 55 -12.16 -8.12 3.64
CA ALA A 55 -11.46 -9.01 2.72
C ALA A 55 -10.33 -9.78 3.43
N ILE A 56 -9.52 -9.11 4.24
CA ILE A 56 -8.42 -9.75 5.00
C ILE A 56 -8.97 -10.77 6.00
N LYS A 57 -10.02 -10.43 6.76
CA LYS A 57 -10.66 -11.39 7.70
C LYS A 57 -11.12 -12.66 6.99
N LYS A 58 -11.75 -12.52 5.81
CA LYS A 58 -12.19 -13.67 5.00
C LYS A 58 -11.01 -14.54 4.53
N LEU A 59 -9.86 -13.95 4.24
CA LEU A 59 -8.66 -14.69 3.83
C LEU A 59 -7.97 -15.41 5.01
N LEU A 60 -8.03 -14.83 6.21
CA LEU A 60 -7.40 -15.39 7.42
C LEU A 60 -8.25 -16.46 8.11
N ASN A 61 -9.58 -16.38 8.03
CA ASN A 61 -10.51 -17.35 8.61
C ASN A 61 -10.66 -18.64 7.76
N LYS A 62 -9.56 -19.12 7.17
CA LYS A 62 -9.55 -20.40 6.45
C LYS A 62 -9.67 -21.60 7.39
#